data_AF-A0A969HD08-F1
#
_entry.id   AF-A0A969HD08-F1
#
_cell.length_a   1.000
_cell.length_b   1.000
_cell.length_c   1.000
_cell.angle_alpha   90.00
_cell.angle_beta   90.00
_cell.angle_gamma   90.00
#
_symmetry.space_group_name_H-M   'P 1'
#
loop_
_entity.id
_entity.type
_entity.pdbx_description
1 polymer ?
#
loop_
_entity_poly.entity_id
_entity_poly.type
_entity_poly.pdbx_seq_one_letter_code
_entity_poly.pdbx_strand_id
1 'polypeptide(L)'
;MSQAKRQREERLKRLKANLEDQQTPPEESSEAARARREQERADLIERRIQEAMENGEFDNLRGHGKPFRFNTNPYLDPAQELAFGLLQNNNMAPEWIERDKEIRREIAAARDKLRLAWQHYQANPAGEAPGKRRWLVLKRRWSN
;
A
#
# COMPACT_ATOMS: atom_id res chain seq x y z
N MET A 1 14.14 15.08 56.02
CA MET A 1 14.58 15.10 54.61
C MET A 1 14.94 16.53 54.23
N SER A 2 16.13 16.77 53.66
CA SER A 2 16.65 18.12 53.37
C SER A 2 15.85 18.83 52.27
N GLN A 3 15.58 20.13 52.46
CA GLN A 3 14.87 20.99 51.50
C GLN A 3 15.48 20.95 50.09
N ALA A 4 16.80 20.78 50.00
CA ALA A 4 17.54 20.67 48.74
C ALA A 4 17.13 19.44 47.91
N LYS A 5 16.79 18.32 48.56
CA LYS A 5 16.37 17.08 47.88
C LYS A 5 14.98 17.25 47.25
N ARG A 6 14.08 17.94 47.96
CA ARG A 6 12.71 18.23 47.53
C ARG A 6 12.70 19.20 46.34
N GLN A 7 13.54 20.24 46.38
CA GLN A 7 13.69 21.18 45.25
C GLN A 7 14.28 20.50 44.01
N ARG A 8 15.20 19.55 44.17
CA ARG A 8 15.74 18.76 43.06
C ARG A 8 14.69 17.84 42.44
N GLU A 9 13.87 17.19 43.26
CA GLU A 9 12.76 16.35 42.80
C GLU A 9 11.69 17.16 42.06
N GLU A 10 11.32 18.34 42.57
CA GLU A 10 10.38 19.24 41.88
C GLU A 10 10.95 19.77 40.57
N ARG A 11 12.24 20.13 40.53
CA ARG A 11 12.90 20.55 39.29
C ARG A 11 12.93 19.41 38.27
N LEU A 12 13.20 18.18 38.70
CA LEU A 12 13.16 16.99 37.82
C LEU A 12 11.75 16.71 37.32
N LYS A 13 10.72 16.89 38.16
CA LYS A 13 9.32 16.70 37.78
C LYS A 13 8.87 17.73 36.74
N ARG A 14 9.28 19.00 36.90
CA ARG A 14 9.02 20.07 35.92
C ARG A 14 9.77 19.84 34.60
N LEU A 15 11.01 19.36 34.66
CA LEU A 15 11.79 19.03 33.47
C LEU A 15 11.19 17.85 32.70
N LYS A 16 10.71 16.82 33.42
CA LYS A 16 10.00 15.69 32.80
C LYS A 16 8.70 16.12 32.13
N ALA A 17 7.88 16.93 32.81
CA ALA A 17 6.63 17.46 32.21
C ALA A 17 6.90 18.29 30.94
N ASN A 18 7.90 19.18 30.96
CA ASN A 18 8.29 19.94 29.76
C ASN A 18 8.88 19.06 28.64
N LEU A 19 9.50 17.93 28.98
CA LEU A 19 10.02 16.97 28.01
C LEU A 19 8.91 16.10 27.41
N GLU A 20 7.89 15.73 28.19
CA GLU A 20 6.69 15.02 27.72
C GLU A 20 5.84 15.90 26.79
N ASP A 21 5.66 17.19 27.12
CA ASP A 21 4.98 18.16 26.24
C ASP A 21 5.74 18.39 24.91
N GLN A 22 7.07 18.24 24.92
CA GLN A 22 7.93 18.30 23.72
C GLN A 22 8.12 16.95 23.01
N GLN A 23 7.61 15.86 23.59
CA GLN A 23 7.64 14.50 23.04
C GLN A 23 6.25 14.03 22.62
N THR A 24 5.39 14.91 22.10
CA THR A 24 4.32 14.41 21.23
C THR A 24 5.00 13.63 20.09
N PRO A 25 4.78 12.30 19.96
CA PRO A 25 5.57 11.51 19.04
C PRO A 25 5.34 11.99 17.60
N PRO A 26 6.36 11.95 16.72
CA PRO A 26 6.19 12.26 15.29
C PRO A 26 5.07 11.45 14.62
N GLU A 27 4.75 10.29 15.19
CA GLU A 27 3.71 9.34 14.76
C GLU A 27 2.30 9.97 14.81
N GLU A 28 1.90 10.67 15.90
CA GLU A 28 0.55 11.23 16.03
C GLU A 28 0.28 12.34 15.00
N SER A 29 1.28 13.16 14.68
CA SER A 29 1.16 14.15 13.61
C SER A 29 1.00 13.50 12.23
N SER A 30 1.65 12.35 12.03
CA SER A 30 1.62 11.60 10.77
C SER A 30 0.30 10.83 10.61
N GLU A 31 -0.19 10.22 11.69
CA GLU A 31 -1.45 9.49 11.73
C GLU A 31 -2.64 10.45 11.66
N ALA A 32 -2.61 11.55 12.41
CA ALA A 32 -3.62 12.60 12.30
C ALA A 32 -3.62 13.24 10.90
N ALA A 33 -2.46 13.44 10.28
CA ALA A 33 -2.38 13.92 8.90
C ALA A 33 -2.87 12.89 7.88
N ARG A 34 -2.64 11.59 8.10
CA ARG A 34 -3.21 10.51 7.28
C ARG A 34 -4.73 10.45 7.41
N ALA A 35 -5.24 10.52 8.64
CA ALA A 35 -6.68 10.52 8.91
C ALA A 35 -7.38 11.72 8.26
N ARG A 36 -6.81 12.93 8.36
CA ARG A 36 -7.34 14.13 7.69
C ARG A 36 -7.37 13.97 6.17
N ARG A 37 -6.30 13.46 5.57
CA ARG A 37 -6.26 13.22 4.11
C ARG A 37 -7.28 12.19 3.68
N GLU A 38 -7.49 11.14 4.46
CA GLU A 38 -8.51 10.13 4.16
C GLU A 38 -9.93 10.73 4.28
N GLN A 39 -10.17 11.58 5.28
CA GLN A 39 -11.42 12.33 5.40
C GLN A 39 -11.64 13.27 4.23
N GLU A 40 -10.66 14.09 3.87
CA GLU A 40 -10.74 14.99 2.70
C GLU A 40 -11.00 14.22 1.40
N ARG A 41 -10.40 13.04 1.25
CA ARG A 41 -10.61 12.15 0.11
C ARG A 41 -12.04 11.59 0.11
N ALA A 42 -12.54 11.13 1.25
CA ALA A 42 -13.90 10.65 1.39
C ALA A 42 -14.91 11.76 1.05
N ASP A 43 -14.69 12.98 1.55
CA ASP A 43 -15.54 14.14 1.26
C ASP A 43 -15.55 14.50 -0.23
N LEU A 44 -14.39 14.43 -0.90
CA LEU A 44 -14.29 14.65 -2.34
C LEU A 44 -15.09 13.59 -3.12
N ILE A 45 -14.97 12.32 -2.73
CA ILE A 45 -15.70 11.21 -3.36
C ILE A 45 -17.21 11.40 -3.17
N GLU A 46 -17.66 11.71 -1.96
CA GLU A 46 -19.07 11.92 -1.64
C GLU A 46 -19.66 13.06 -2.46
N ARG A 47 -18.97 14.22 -2.54
CA ARG A 47 -19.40 15.34 -3.39
C ARG A 47 -19.54 14.91 -4.84
N ARG A 48 -18.59 14.13 -5.36
CA ARG A 48 -18.63 13.66 -6.74
C ARG A 48 -19.80 12.70 -7.01
N ILE A 49 -20.13 11.85 -6.05
CA ILE A 49 -21.30 10.96 -6.14
C ILE A 49 -22.58 11.79 -6.15
N GLN A 50 -22.70 12.78 -5.26
CA GLN A 50 -23.88 13.65 -5.21
C GLN A 50 -24.06 14.45 -6.51
N GLU A 51 -22.99 15.06 -7.03
CA GLU A 51 -23.03 15.74 -8.34
C GLU A 51 -23.51 14.80 -9.46
N ALA A 52 -23.00 13.56 -9.50
CA ALA A 52 -23.41 12.58 -10.50
C ALA A 52 -24.89 12.16 -10.34
N MET A 53 -25.39 12.08 -9.10
CA MET A 53 -26.81 11.86 -8.82
C MET A 53 -27.68 13.02 -9.30
N GLU A 54 -27.30 14.27 -8.98
CA GLU A 54 -28.02 15.48 -9.41
C GLU A 54 -28.06 15.62 -10.94
N ASN A 55 -26.97 15.24 -11.61
CA ASN A 55 -26.87 15.25 -13.06
C ASN A 55 -27.61 14.08 -13.75
N GLY A 56 -28.21 13.16 -12.99
CA GLY A 56 -28.91 12.00 -13.54
C GLY A 56 -27.97 10.97 -14.20
N GLU A 57 -26.68 10.95 -13.86
CA GLU A 57 -25.71 10.00 -14.45
C GLU A 57 -26.07 8.54 -14.14
N PHE A 58 -26.88 8.30 -13.10
CA PHE A 58 -27.37 6.97 -12.72
C PHE A 58 -28.67 6.54 -13.43
N ASP A 59 -29.39 7.45 -14.09
CA ASP A 59 -30.73 7.20 -14.65
C ASP A 59 -30.71 6.27 -15.86
N ASN A 60 -29.61 6.28 -16.62
CA ASN A 60 -29.44 5.48 -17.84
C ASN A 60 -28.40 4.37 -17.68
N LEU A 61 -28.23 3.85 -16.46
CA LEU A 61 -27.37 2.70 -16.22
C LEU A 61 -27.89 1.44 -16.89
N ARG A 62 -26.97 0.58 -17.31
CA ARG A 62 -27.31 -0.72 -17.88
C ARG A 62 -28.07 -1.56 -16.85
N GLY A 63 -29.34 -1.82 -17.13
CA GLY A 63 -30.20 -2.60 -16.23
C GLY A 63 -31.02 -1.75 -15.26
N HIS A 64 -31.02 -0.42 -15.39
CA HIS A 64 -31.88 0.46 -14.61
C HIS A 64 -33.35 0.02 -14.67
N GLY A 65 -34.00 -0.06 -13.51
CA GLY A 65 -35.39 -0.51 -13.34
C GLY A 65 -35.67 -1.99 -13.62
N LYS A 66 -34.65 -2.80 -13.97
CA LYS A 66 -34.82 -4.23 -14.25
C LYS A 66 -34.46 -5.08 -13.03
N PRO A 67 -35.16 -6.20 -12.79
CA PRO A 67 -34.80 -7.12 -11.72
C PRO A 67 -33.35 -7.59 -11.85
N PHE A 68 -32.66 -7.65 -10.72
CA PHE A 68 -31.31 -8.16 -10.66
C PHE A 68 -31.30 -9.65 -11.01
N ARG A 69 -30.45 -10.07 -11.96
CA ARG A 69 -30.34 -11.47 -12.35
C ARG A 69 -29.41 -12.20 -11.38
N PHE A 70 -29.99 -12.97 -10.48
CA PHE A 70 -29.25 -13.88 -9.62
C PHE A 70 -28.92 -15.15 -10.41
N ASN A 71 -27.66 -15.58 -10.35
CA ASN A 71 -27.30 -16.96 -10.65
C ASN A 71 -27.38 -17.72 -9.33
N THR A 72 -28.51 -18.38 -9.07
CA THR A 72 -28.82 -18.96 -7.77
C THR A 72 -27.76 -19.98 -7.39
N ASN A 73 -27.06 -19.72 -6.29
CA ASN A 73 -26.04 -20.60 -5.75
C ASN A 73 -26.50 -21.10 -4.38
N PRO A 74 -26.92 -22.36 -4.25
CA PRO A 74 -27.44 -22.92 -3.00
C PRO A 74 -26.49 -22.85 -1.80
N TYR A 75 -25.21 -22.54 -2.03
CA TYR A 75 -24.17 -22.43 -1.00
C TYR A 75 -23.92 -20.99 -0.53
N LEU A 76 -24.60 -20.00 -1.11
CA LEU A 76 -24.47 -18.59 -0.72
C LEU A 76 -25.71 -18.13 0.03
N ASP A 77 -25.49 -17.24 1.00
CA ASP A 77 -26.60 -16.50 1.59
C ASP A 77 -27.11 -15.41 0.61
N PRO A 78 -28.35 -14.92 0.76
CA PRO A 78 -28.92 -13.94 -0.17
C PRO A 78 -28.12 -12.63 -0.30
N ALA A 79 -27.42 -12.20 0.76
CA ALA A 79 -26.61 -10.99 0.72
C ALA A 79 -25.32 -11.22 -0.08
N GLN A 80 -24.70 -12.40 0.07
CA GLN A 80 -23.55 -12.82 -0.72
C GLN A 80 -23.91 -13.01 -2.20
N GLU A 81 -25.06 -13.61 -2.50
CA GLU A 81 -25.55 -13.74 -3.88
C GLU A 81 -25.69 -12.38 -4.56
N LEU A 82 -26.26 -11.39 -3.85
CA LEU A 82 -26.38 -10.03 -4.35
C LEU A 82 -25.01 -9.38 -4.55
N ALA A 83 -24.14 -9.44 -3.54
CA ALA A 83 -22.83 -8.80 -3.59
C ALA A 83 -21.95 -9.37 -4.72
N PHE A 84 -21.82 -10.69 -4.80
CA PHE A 84 -20.99 -11.34 -5.83
C PHE A 84 -21.60 -11.22 -7.22
N GLY A 85 -22.93 -11.33 -7.33
CA GLY A 85 -23.61 -11.08 -8.58
C GLY A 85 -23.38 -9.65 -9.08
N LEU A 86 -23.43 -8.65 -8.18
CA LEU A 86 -23.26 -7.24 -8.54
C LEU A 86 -21.87 -7.00 -9.11
N LEU A 87 -20.84 -7.55 -8.46
CA LEU A 87 -19.47 -7.49 -8.96
C LEU A 87 -19.35 -8.17 -10.34
N GLN A 88 -19.90 -9.38 -10.48
CA GLN A 88 -19.84 -10.13 -11.74
C GLN A 88 -20.50 -9.36 -12.90
N ASN A 89 -21.67 -8.76 -12.67
CA ASN A 89 -22.38 -7.95 -13.66
C ASN A 89 -21.60 -6.70 -14.10
N ASN A 90 -20.68 -6.23 -13.27
CA ASN A 90 -19.78 -5.11 -13.54
C ASN A 90 -18.37 -5.56 -13.95
N ASN A 91 -18.17 -6.83 -14.34
CA ASN A 91 -16.87 -7.39 -14.71
C ASN A 91 -15.80 -7.27 -13.62
N MET A 92 -16.22 -7.21 -12.35
CA MET A 92 -15.36 -7.17 -11.18
C MET A 92 -15.39 -8.52 -10.46
N ALA A 93 -14.32 -8.81 -9.71
CA ALA A 93 -14.28 -9.97 -8.82
C ALA A 93 -14.25 -9.51 -7.35
N PRO A 94 -14.69 -10.37 -6.43
CA PRO A 94 -14.50 -10.14 -5.00
C PRO A 94 -13.04 -9.87 -4.63
N GLU A 95 -12.83 -9.10 -3.56
CA GLU A 95 -11.51 -8.67 -3.11
C GLU A 95 -10.52 -9.83 -2.96
N TRP A 96 -10.97 -10.95 -2.37
CA TRP A 96 -10.13 -12.12 -2.15
C TRP A 96 -9.65 -12.77 -3.47
N ILE A 97 -10.45 -12.72 -4.54
CA ILE A 97 -10.03 -13.19 -5.87
C ILE A 97 -8.97 -12.26 -6.44
N GLU A 98 -9.20 -10.95 -6.39
CA GLU A 98 -8.24 -9.96 -6.91
C GLU A 98 -6.93 -10.03 -6.12
N ARG A 99 -6.99 -10.21 -4.81
CA ARG A 99 -5.82 -10.39 -3.95
C ARG A 99 -5.05 -11.67 -4.26
N ASP A 100 -5.73 -12.79 -4.49
CA ASP A 100 -5.06 -14.03 -4.92
C ASP A 100 -4.37 -13.85 -6.29
N LYS A 101 -5.02 -13.16 -7.24
CA LYS A 101 -4.40 -12.81 -8.54
C LYS A 101 -3.16 -11.94 -8.35
N GLU A 102 -3.21 -10.94 -7.49
CA GLU A 102 -2.07 -10.07 -7.17
C GLU A 102 -0.89 -10.87 -6.62
N ILE A 103 -1.14 -11.69 -5.60
CA ILE A 103 -0.11 -12.56 -4.99
C ILE A 103 0.54 -13.47 -6.06
N ARG A 104 -0.27 -14.09 -6.93
CA ARG A 104 0.26 -14.95 -8.01
C ARG A 104 1.12 -14.17 -8.99
N ARG A 105 0.74 -12.94 -9.34
CA ARG A 105 1.53 -12.06 -10.22
C ARG A 105 2.86 -11.69 -9.57
N GLU A 106 2.86 -11.35 -8.30
CA GLU A 106 4.09 -11.02 -7.56
C GLU A 106 5.04 -12.22 -7.47
N ILE A 107 4.52 -13.41 -7.17
CA ILE A 107 5.31 -14.65 -7.15
C ILE A 107 5.93 -14.92 -8.52
N ALA A 108 5.18 -14.75 -9.61
CA ALA A 108 5.70 -14.92 -10.96
C ALA A 108 6.84 -13.93 -11.25
N ALA A 109 6.63 -12.65 -10.95
CA ALA A 109 7.63 -11.61 -11.13
C ALA A 109 8.90 -11.87 -10.29
N ALA A 110 8.76 -12.36 -9.06
CA ALA A 110 9.89 -12.74 -8.21
C ALA A 110 10.68 -13.91 -8.81
N ARG A 111 9.99 -14.94 -9.32
CA ARG A 111 10.62 -16.08 -10.01
C ARG A 111 11.38 -15.64 -11.26
N ASP A 112 10.83 -14.72 -12.04
CA ASP A 112 11.48 -14.21 -13.24
C ASP A 112 12.75 -13.42 -12.89
N LYS A 113 12.71 -12.57 -11.86
CA LYS A 113 13.89 -11.87 -11.35
C LYS A 113 14.98 -12.85 -10.90
N LEU A 114 14.61 -13.89 -10.16
CA LEU A 114 15.54 -14.92 -9.72
C LEU A 114 16.16 -15.67 -10.91
N ARG A 115 15.35 -16.02 -11.92
CA ARG A 115 15.84 -16.69 -13.14
C ARG A 115 16.85 -15.83 -13.88
N LEU A 116 16.57 -14.54 -14.04
CA LEU A 116 17.49 -13.60 -14.69
C LEU A 116 18.79 -13.46 -13.89
N ALA A 117 18.71 -13.28 -12.56
CA ALA A 117 19.88 -13.20 -11.70
C ALA A 117 20.73 -14.48 -11.78
N TRP A 118 20.09 -15.64 -11.81
CA TRP A 118 20.76 -16.93 -11.96
C TRP A 118 21.46 -17.08 -13.31
N GLN A 119 20.81 -16.69 -14.41
CA GLN A 119 21.42 -16.68 -15.74
C GLN A 119 22.65 -15.75 -15.79
N HIS A 120 22.56 -14.57 -15.18
CA HIS A 120 23.70 -13.66 -15.05
C HIS A 120 24.86 -14.27 -14.25
N TYR A 121 24.57 -14.96 -13.15
CA TYR A 121 25.58 -15.65 -12.36
C TYR A 121 26.25 -16.77 -13.16
N GLN A 122 25.49 -17.60 -13.87
CA GLN A 122 26.03 -18.66 -14.72
C GLN A 122 26.91 -18.12 -15.85
N ALA A 123 26.53 -16.99 -16.46
CA ALA A 123 27.33 -16.32 -17.48
C ALA A 123 28.62 -15.67 -16.93
N ASN A 124 28.71 -15.48 -15.60
CA ASN A 124 29.84 -14.86 -14.94
C ASN A 124 30.11 -15.50 -13.55
N PRO A 125 30.59 -16.75 -13.52
CA PRO A 125 30.73 -17.51 -12.28
C PRO A 125 31.79 -16.94 -11.32
N ALA A 126 32.68 -16.06 -11.81
CA ALA A 126 33.75 -15.43 -11.03
C ALA A 126 33.38 -14.05 -10.44
N GLY A 127 32.16 -13.54 -10.68
CA GLY A 127 31.77 -12.21 -10.20
C GLY A 127 32.64 -11.09 -10.78
N GLU A 128 33.11 -11.24 -12.02
CA GLU A 128 33.87 -10.18 -12.67
C GLU A 128 32.92 -9.05 -13.06
N ALA A 129 32.96 -7.94 -12.33
CA ALA A 129 32.20 -6.74 -12.69
C ALA A 129 32.35 -6.42 -14.18
N PRO A 130 31.25 -6.13 -14.91
CA PRO A 130 31.32 -5.77 -16.33
C PRO A 130 32.23 -4.54 -16.45
N GLY A 131 33.46 -4.76 -16.92
CA GLY A 131 34.52 -3.73 -16.94
C GLY A 131 35.88 -4.15 -16.39
N LYS A 132 36.01 -5.26 -15.64
CA LYS A 132 37.34 -5.76 -15.19
C LYS A 132 38.27 -6.11 -16.36
N ARG A 133 37.71 -6.61 -17.47
CA ARG A 133 38.45 -6.87 -18.72
C ARG A 133 39.04 -5.60 -19.33
N ARG A 134 38.37 -4.44 -19.19
CA ARG A 134 38.85 -3.14 -19.70
C ARG A 134 39.98 -2.56 -18.84
N TRP A 135 39.91 -2.74 -17.52
CA TRP A 135 40.96 -2.33 -16.58
C TRP A 135 42.24 -3.16 -16.74
N LEU A 136 42.14 -4.47 -17.02
CA LEU A 136 43.31 -5.32 -17.27
C LEU A 136 44.04 -4.95 -18.58
N VAL A 137 43.29 -4.58 -19.63
CA VAL A 137 43.87 -4.09 -20.89
C VAL A 137 44.57 -2.74 -20.70
N LEU A 138 44.00 -1.84 -19.90
CA LEU A 138 44.61 -0.54 -19.60
C LEU A 138 45.87 -0.67 -18.72
N LYS A 139 45.89 -1.60 -17.76
CA LYS A 139 47.03 -1.82 -16.88
C LYS A 139 48.28 -2.33 -17.64
N ARG A 140 48.08 -3.11 -18.72
CA ARG A 140 49.19 -3.63 -19.55
C ARG A 140 49.83 -2.57 -20.46
N ARG A 141 49.13 -1.47 -20.74
CA ARG A 141 49.63 -0.37 -21.59
C ARG A 141 50.47 0.67 -20.83
N TRP A 142 50.45 0.65 -19.50
CA TRP A 142 51.21 1.57 -18.64
C TRP A 142 52.43 0.91 -17.95
N SER A 143 52.76 -0.33 -18.31
CA SER A 143 53.89 -1.09 -17.75
C SER A 143 55.06 -1.27 -18.73
N ASN A 144 55.09 -0.54 -19.84
CA ASN A 144 56.21 -0.48 -20.79
C ASN A 144 56.70 0.97 -20.92
#